data_AF-A0A0D0CIZ1-F1
#
_entry.id   AF-A0A0D0CIZ1-F1
#
_cell.length_a   1.000
_cell.length_b   1.000
_cell.length_c   1.000
_cell.angle_alpha   90.00
_cell.angle_beta   90.00
_cell.angle_gamma   90.00
#
_symmetry.space_group_name_H-M   'P 1'
#
loop_
_entity.id
_entity.type
_entity.pdbx_description
1 polymer ?
#
loop_
_entity_poly.entity_id
_entity_poly.type
_entity_poly.pdbx_seq_one_letter_code
_entity_poly.pdbx_strand_id
1 'polypeptide(L)'
;MWFVLTSPLLVLSFALPQASAHPQRTHHHRLATPRAEPVAAAWYAGWHATDGFLLSDVSWDKYNTLIYSFLETTPDVHNLSLNGSEPSVFPQFVSEAHKHGVAAHVALGGWTASRWFSSNVATADNRTAFVKAVTDFCRQYDVDGVNIDWEYPNSQGTGCNTISPNDTQNFLAFLQELRKDPVGAKLTISAATSILPFIDATGSHSTDVTGFAEVFDYITVMNYDVFGPWSAAVGPNAPLNDTCAPPDDQVGSAVTAVKAWTAAGMPLNKIVLGVAAYGHSF
;
A
#
# COMPACT_ATOMS: atom_id res chain seq x y z
N MET A 1 21.50 21.80 50.68
CA MET A 1 22.98 21.93 50.71
C MET A 1 23.43 21.89 49.25
N TRP A 2 23.33 23.02 48.54
CA TRP A 2 24.43 23.91 48.11
C TRP A 2 25.53 23.13 47.34
N PHE A 3 25.86 23.39 46.07
CA PHE A 3 26.27 24.68 45.52
C PHE A 3 26.00 24.85 44.01
N VAL A 4 25.59 26.08 43.68
CA VAL A 4 25.70 26.76 42.38
C VAL A 4 27.12 27.33 42.26
N LEU A 5 27.71 27.34 41.06
CA LEU A 5 28.89 28.14 40.75
C LEU A 5 28.69 28.88 39.43
N THR A 6 28.79 30.21 39.53
CA THR A 6 28.60 31.24 38.51
C THR A 6 29.94 31.79 38.01
N SER A 7 30.00 32.06 36.69
CA SER A 7 30.73 33.15 36.00
C SER A 7 32.28 33.13 35.98
N PRO A 8 32.98 33.89 35.08
CA PRO A 8 32.49 34.96 34.18
C PRO A 8 32.90 34.88 32.69
N LEU A 9 32.25 35.74 31.91
CA LEU A 9 32.62 36.14 30.54
C LEU A 9 34.03 36.74 30.46
N LEU A 10 34.74 36.44 29.37
CA LEU A 10 35.86 37.23 28.88
C LEU A 10 35.51 37.78 27.50
N VAL A 11 35.47 39.11 27.40
CA VAL A 11 35.34 39.88 26.16
C VAL A 11 36.73 40.07 25.57
N LEU A 12 36.94 39.72 24.30
CA LEU A 12 38.06 40.21 23.51
C LEU A 12 37.53 40.99 22.31
N SER A 13 37.80 42.30 22.32
CA SER A 13 37.69 43.18 21.17
C SER A 13 38.91 43.03 20.27
N PHE A 14 38.68 42.84 18.98
CA PHE A 14 39.64 43.18 17.94
C PHE A 14 38.98 44.13 16.94
N ALA A 15 39.66 45.25 16.70
CA ALA A 15 39.30 46.27 15.74
C ALA A 15 40.11 46.11 14.45
N LEU A 16 39.56 46.70 13.37
CA LEU A 16 40.09 47.01 12.02
C LEU A 16 39.68 46.03 10.89
N PRO A 17 39.56 46.48 9.63
CA PRO A 17 39.21 47.81 9.10
C PRO A 17 37.97 47.76 8.16
N GLN A 18 37.34 48.92 7.93
CA GLN A 18 36.24 49.07 6.96
C GLN A 18 36.76 48.88 5.52
N ALA A 19 36.21 47.88 4.82
CA ALA A 19 36.26 47.77 3.37
C ALA A 19 34.82 47.72 2.84
N SER A 20 34.47 48.74 2.04
CA SER A 20 33.22 48.82 1.28
C SER A 20 33.18 47.72 0.23
N ALA A 21 32.21 46.81 0.34
CA ALA A 21 31.90 45.83 -0.69
C ALA A 21 30.40 45.85 -0.99
N HIS A 22 30.06 46.10 -2.25
CA HIS A 22 28.71 45.96 -2.80
C HIS A 22 28.11 44.58 -2.52
N PRO A 23 26.81 44.45 -2.22
CA PRO A 23 26.18 43.15 -2.12
C PRO A 23 26.00 42.55 -3.52
N GLN A 24 26.88 41.62 -3.90
CA GLN A 24 26.57 40.66 -4.95
C GLN A 24 25.51 39.69 -4.40
N ARG A 25 24.42 39.54 -5.17
CA ARG A 25 23.36 38.55 -4.93
C ARG A 25 23.98 37.17 -4.72
N THR A 26 23.94 36.68 -3.49
CA THR A 26 24.14 35.26 -3.22
C THR A 26 22.98 34.51 -3.86
N HIS A 27 23.28 33.70 -4.86
CA HIS A 27 22.35 32.71 -5.38
C HIS A 27 21.90 31.84 -4.21
N HIS A 28 20.61 31.95 -3.86
CA HIS A 28 19.97 30.98 -2.97
C HIS A 28 20.14 29.61 -3.62
N HIS A 29 21.00 28.78 -3.03
CA HIS A 29 20.91 27.34 -3.23
C HIS A 29 19.50 26.96 -2.81
N ARG A 30 18.69 26.60 -3.80
CA ARG A 30 17.39 25.97 -3.61
C ARG A 30 17.67 24.71 -2.80
N LEU A 31 17.39 24.75 -1.50
CA LEU A 31 17.37 23.55 -0.66
C LEU A 31 16.51 22.54 -1.41
N ALA A 32 17.09 21.40 -1.73
CA ALA A 32 16.36 20.31 -2.35
C ALA A 32 15.13 20.04 -1.49
N THR A 33 13.96 20.03 -2.11
CA THR A 33 12.72 19.60 -1.47
C THR A 33 13.01 18.26 -0.78
N PRO A 34 12.66 18.07 0.51
CA PRO A 34 12.85 16.79 1.17
C PRO A 34 12.21 15.71 0.29
N ARG A 35 13.00 14.68 -0.07
CA ARG A 35 12.46 13.50 -0.75
C ARG A 35 11.38 12.94 0.18
N ALA A 36 10.18 12.72 -0.34
CA ALA A 36 9.12 12.06 0.42
C ALA A 36 9.69 10.79 1.06
N GLU A 37 9.40 10.58 2.34
CA GLU A 37 9.88 9.41 3.06
C GLU A 37 9.41 8.13 2.34
N PRO A 38 10.26 7.11 2.20
CA PRO A 38 9.84 5.85 1.62
C PRO A 38 8.69 5.24 2.41
N VAL A 39 7.74 4.60 1.72
CA VAL A 39 6.71 3.79 2.38
C VAL A 39 7.38 2.58 3.03
N ALA A 40 7.24 2.46 4.34
CA ALA A 40 7.66 1.31 5.13
C ALA A 40 6.39 0.74 5.78
N ALA A 41 5.77 -0.22 5.08
CA ALA A 41 4.49 -0.79 5.48
C ALA A 41 4.61 -2.25 5.93
N ALA A 42 3.73 -2.67 6.84
CA ALA A 42 3.54 -4.07 7.21
C ALA A 42 2.05 -4.42 7.33
N TRP A 43 1.74 -5.70 7.14
CA TRP A 43 0.40 -6.23 7.34
C TRP A 43 0.25 -6.81 8.74
N TYR A 44 -0.85 -6.47 9.41
CA TYR A 44 -1.31 -7.11 10.63
C TYR A 44 -2.61 -7.84 10.34
N ALA A 45 -2.53 -9.16 10.29
CA ALA A 45 -3.70 -10.01 10.19
C ALA A 45 -4.42 -10.07 11.54
N GLY A 46 -5.69 -9.69 11.57
CA GLY A 46 -6.45 -9.59 12.82
C GLY A 46 -6.48 -10.87 13.63
N TRP A 47 -6.62 -12.03 12.97
CA TRP A 47 -6.62 -13.36 13.60
C TRP A 47 -5.31 -13.68 14.35
N HIS A 48 -4.20 -12.99 14.09
CA HIS A 48 -2.99 -13.15 14.89
C HIS A 48 -3.18 -12.73 16.36
N ALA A 49 -4.11 -11.82 16.64
CA ALA A 49 -4.45 -11.42 18.00
C ALA A 49 -4.96 -12.60 18.85
N THR A 50 -5.62 -13.56 18.21
CA THR A 50 -6.14 -14.77 18.86
C THR A 50 -5.18 -15.96 18.74
N ASP A 51 -4.17 -15.87 17.84
CA ASP A 51 -3.10 -16.86 17.64
C ASP A 51 -1.76 -16.49 18.32
N GLY A 52 -1.78 -15.55 19.29
CA GLY A 52 -0.65 -15.30 20.18
C GLY A 52 0.34 -14.24 19.72
N PHE A 53 0.00 -13.42 18.72
CA PHE A 53 0.74 -12.21 18.37
C PHE A 53 -0.16 -10.99 18.54
N LEU A 54 -0.03 -10.32 19.68
CA LEU A 54 -0.90 -9.23 20.10
C LEU A 54 -0.44 -7.89 19.49
N LEU A 55 -1.30 -6.87 19.54
CA LEU A 55 -0.94 -5.50 19.14
C LEU A 55 0.26 -4.94 19.94
N SER A 56 0.47 -5.42 21.17
CA SER A 56 1.64 -5.05 21.99
C SER A 56 2.96 -5.62 21.47
N ASP A 57 2.91 -6.65 20.61
CA ASP A 57 4.09 -7.31 20.04
C ASP A 57 4.51 -6.69 18.70
N VAL A 58 3.67 -5.81 18.13
CA VAL A 58 3.95 -5.09 16.90
C VAL A 58 5.14 -4.14 17.11
N SER A 59 6.16 -4.25 16.25
CA SER A 59 7.29 -3.32 16.21
C SER A 59 6.90 -2.02 15.49
N TRP A 60 6.04 -1.21 16.12
CA TRP A 60 5.48 0.01 15.53
C TRP A 60 6.53 1.00 15.01
N ASP A 61 7.69 1.08 15.67
CA ASP A 61 8.79 2.00 15.35
C ASP A 61 9.51 1.68 14.03
N LYS A 62 9.28 0.50 13.44
CA LYS A 62 9.90 0.08 12.18
C LYS A 62 9.13 0.51 10.93
N TYR A 63 7.91 1.01 11.10
CA TYR A 63 6.98 1.25 9.99
C TYR A 63 6.37 2.64 10.11
N ASN A 64 6.06 3.26 8.97
CA ASN A 64 5.24 4.48 8.94
C ASN A 64 3.78 4.18 8.58
N THR A 65 3.49 2.96 8.15
CA THR A 65 2.14 2.50 7.81
C THR A 65 1.93 1.06 8.28
N LEU A 66 0.82 0.77 8.93
CA LEU A 66 0.38 -0.59 9.24
C LEU A 66 -0.96 -0.84 8.56
N ILE A 67 -1.11 -2.01 7.94
CA ILE A 67 -2.28 -2.38 7.14
C ILE A 67 -3.00 -3.54 7.82
N TYR A 68 -4.26 -3.33 8.22
CA TYR A 68 -5.06 -4.38 8.85
C TYR A 68 -5.69 -5.32 7.82
N SER A 69 -5.51 -6.62 8.00
CA SER A 69 -6.07 -7.69 7.18
C SER A 69 -7.19 -8.43 7.89
N PHE A 70 -8.40 -8.56 7.35
CA PHE A 70 -8.92 -7.91 6.14
C PHE A 70 -10.34 -7.39 6.40
N LEU A 71 -10.69 -6.31 5.70
CA LEU A 71 -12.06 -5.90 5.45
C LEU A 71 -12.53 -6.63 4.19
N GLU A 72 -13.67 -7.29 4.26
CA GLU A 72 -14.16 -8.17 3.22
C GLU A 72 -15.28 -7.52 2.41
N THR A 73 -15.28 -7.81 1.12
CA THR A 73 -16.43 -7.55 0.26
C THR A 73 -17.57 -8.51 0.60
N THR A 74 -18.81 -8.06 0.45
CA THR A 74 -20.00 -8.89 0.66
C THR A 74 -20.88 -8.85 -0.61
N PRO A 75 -21.83 -9.79 -0.80
CA PRO A 75 -22.74 -9.75 -1.95
C PRO A 75 -23.71 -8.56 -1.90
N ASP A 76 -23.84 -7.90 -0.75
CA ASP A 76 -24.52 -6.63 -0.61
C ASP A 76 -23.50 -5.49 -0.71
N VAL A 77 -23.56 -4.72 -1.79
CA VAL A 77 -22.64 -3.62 -2.08
C VAL A 77 -22.63 -2.51 -1.00
N HIS A 78 -23.68 -2.44 -0.17
CA HIS A 78 -23.77 -1.48 0.93
C HIS A 78 -23.04 -1.93 2.20
N ASN A 79 -22.61 -3.19 2.28
CA ASN A 79 -22.06 -3.80 3.49
C ASN A 79 -20.65 -4.31 3.27
N LEU A 80 -19.79 -4.06 4.26
CA LEU A 80 -18.44 -4.58 4.39
C LEU A 80 -18.35 -5.40 5.68
N SER A 81 -17.47 -6.40 5.72
CA SER A 81 -17.37 -7.34 6.84
C SER A 81 -15.95 -7.42 7.38
N LEU A 82 -15.78 -7.42 8.70
CA LEU A 82 -14.51 -7.80 9.35
C LEU A 82 -14.54 -9.24 9.86
N ASN A 83 -15.59 -10.02 9.57
CA ASN A 83 -15.82 -11.32 10.20
C ASN A 83 -14.77 -12.39 9.83
N GLY A 84 -14.13 -12.28 8.66
CA GLY A 84 -12.96 -13.11 8.31
C GLY A 84 -11.66 -12.70 8.99
N SER A 85 -11.71 -11.68 9.86
CA SER A 85 -10.62 -11.19 10.68
C SER A 85 -11.09 -11.11 12.14
N GLU A 86 -10.58 -10.16 12.93
CA GLU A 86 -10.97 -9.93 14.33
C GLU A 86 -11.65 -8.56 14.50
N PRO A 87 -12.98 -8.44 14.35
CA PRO A 87 -13.69 -7.15 14.41
C PRO A 87 -13.48 -6.39 15.72
N SER A 88 -13.30 -7.11 16.84
CA SER A 88 -13.10 -6.53 18.17
C SER A 88 -11.72 -5.88 18.34
N VAL A 89 -10.73 -6.33 17.57
CA VAL A 89 -9.34 -5.85 17.61
C VAL A 89 -9.15 -4.61 16.74
N PHE A 90 -9.90 -4.50 15.65
CA PHE A 90 -9.72 -3.43 14.66
C PHE A 90 -9.73 -2.00 15.23
N PRO A 91 -10.67 -1.58 16.12
CA PRO A 91 -10.63 -0.25 16.71
C PRO A 91 -9.39 -0.01 17.59
N GLN A 92 -8.91 -1.06 18.26
CA GLN A 92 -7.69 -0.99 19.08
C GLN A 92 -6.46 -0.85 18.19
N PHE A 93 -6.42 -1.57 17.08
CA PHE A 93 -5.36 -1.45 16.08
C PHE A 93 -5.21 -0.01 15.58
N VAL A 94 -6.31 0.63 15.18
CA VAL A 94 -6.26 2.04 14.72
C VAL A 94 -5.77 2.95 15.83
N SER A 95 -6.29 2.80 17.05
CA SER A 95 -5.88 3.62 18.19
C SER A 95 -4.39 3.46 18.54
N GLU A 96 -3.86 2.24 18.51
CA GLU A 96 -2.43 1.99 18.78
C GLU A 96 -1.54 2.54 17.68
N ALA A 97 -1.91 2.36 16.41
CA ALA A 97 -1.18 2.95 15.28
C ALA A 97 -1.01 4.47 15.45
N HIS A 98 -2.11 5.18 15.73
CA HIS A 98 -2.09 6.63 15.95
C HIS A 98 -1.25 7.05 17.16
N LYS A 99 -1.30 6.30 18.27
CA LYS A 99 -0.45 6.56 19.45
C LYS A 99 1.04 6.48 19.13
N HIS A 100 1.41 5.61 18.19
CA HIS A 100 2.78 5.42 17.73
C HIS A 100 3.17 6.32 16.55
N GLY A 101 2.27 7.20 16.08
CA GLY A 101 2.53 8.07 14.92
C GLY A 101 2.60 7.30 13.59
N VAL A 102 1.95 6.15 13.52
CA VAL A 102 1.89 5.25 12.36
C VAL A 102 0.52 5.42 11.69
N ALA A 103 0.50 5.50 10.35
CA ALA A 103 -0.76 5.55 9.60
C ALA A 103 -1.47 4.18 9.67
N ALA A 104 -2.74 4.19 10.08
CA ALA A 104 -3.59 3.02 10.16
C ALA A 104 -4.34 2.83 8.84
N HIS A 105 -3.97 1.81 8.08
CA HIS A 105 -4.67 1.42 6.86
C HIS A 105 -5.50 0.17 7.08
N VAL A 106 -6.53 -0.01 6.26
CA VAL A 106 -7.29 -1.27 6.17
C VAL A 106 -7.14 -1.86 4.78
N ALA A 107 -6.81 -3.15 4.68
CA ALA A 107 -6.84 -3.89 3.43
C ALA A 107 -8.26 -4.39 3.15
N LEU A 108 -8.87 -3.88 2.09
CA LEU A 108 -10.14 -4.35 1.55
C LEU A 108 -9.86 -5.45 0.54
N GLY A 109 -10.31 -6.68 0.81
CA GLY A 109 -10.06 -7.84 -0.04
C GLY A 109 -9.14 -8.88 0.63
N GLY A 110 -8.14 -9.33 -0.11
CA GLY A 110 -7.29 -10.49 0.16
C GLY A 110 -7.76 -11.72 -0.61
N TRP A 111 -6.92 -12.76 -0.63
CA TRP A 111 -7.13 -14.00 -1.39
C TRP A 111 -8.56 -14.59 -1.27
N THR A 112 -9.08 -14.72 -0.05
CA THR A 112 -10.40 -15.34 0.21
C THR A 112 -11.56 -14.35 0.23
N ALA A 113 -11.27 -13.06 0.36
CA ALA A 113 -12.24 -11.98 0.59
C ALA A 113 -12.46 -11.07 -0.63
N SER A 114 -11.82 -11.42 -1.76
CA SER A 114 -11.98 -10.76 -3.07
C SER A 114 -13.25 -11.15 -3.84
N ARG A 115 -14.12 -12.00 -3.28
CA ARG A 115 -15.18 -12.71 -4.02
C ARG A 115 -16.18 -11.80 -4.75
N TRP A 116 -16.49 -10.64 -4.19
CA TRP A 116 -17.60 -9.79 -4.64
C TRP A 116 -17.14 -8.46 -5.26
N PHE A 117 -15.83 -8.26 -5.46
CA PHE A 117 -15.34 -7.02 -6.09
C PHE A 117 -15.96 -6.78 -7.46
N SER A 118 -15.93 -7.77 -8.36
CA SER A 118 -16.45 -7.64 -9.72
C SER A 118 -17.91 -7.14 -9.72
N SER A 119 -18.78 -7.78 -8.93
CA SER A 119 -20.18 -7.35 -8.79
C SER A 119 -20.32 -5.97 -8.15
N ASN A 120 -19.50 -5.65 -7.15
CA ASN A 120 -19.58 -4.39 -6.42
C ASN A 120 -19.09 -3.19 -7.24
N VAL A 121 -18.28 -3.40 -8.28
CA VAL A 121 -17.84 -2.33 -9.19
C VAL A 121 -18.55 -2.33 -10.55
N ALA A 122 -19.39 -3.34 -10.84
CA ALA A 122 -19.90 -3.62 -12.18
C ALA A 122 -20.72 -2.48 -12.81
N THR A 123 -21.49 -1.74 -12.02
CA THR A 123 -22.40 -0.69 -12.48
C THR A 123 -22.09 0.64 -11.78
N ALA A 124 -22.53 1.76 -12.35
CA ALA A 124 -22.36 3.07 -11.73
C ALA A 124 -23.05 3.13 -10.35
N ASP A 125 -24.27 2.59 -10.24
CA ASP A 125 -25.01 2.56 -8.98
C ASP A 125 -24.28 1.72 -7.92
N ASN A 126 -23.75 0.55 -8.30
CA ASN A 126 -22.98 -0.29 -7.39
C ASN A 126 -21.69 0.40 -6.96
N ARG A 127 -20.95 1.03 -7.88
CA ARG A 127 -19.73 1.79 -7.52
C ARG A 127 -20.03 2.93 -6.56
N THR A 128 -21.08 3.70 -6.79
CA THR A 128 -21.49 4.78 -5.90
C THR A 128 -21.86 4.26 -4.51
N ALA A 129 -22.61 3.15 -4.45
CA ALA A 129 -22.93 2.49 -3.19
C ALA A 129 -21.69 1.96 -2.46
N PHE A 130 -20.75 1.36 -3.21
CA PHE A 130 -19.54 0.77 -2.68
C PHE A 130 -18.56 1.83 -2.17
N VAL A 131 -18.39 2.93 -2.91
CA VAL A 131 -17.63 4.10 -2.45
C VAL A 131 -18.17 4.59 -1.12
N LYS A 132 -19.49 4.74 -1.01
CA LYS A 132 -20.13 5.15 0.25
C LYS A 132 -19.88 4.16 1.39
N ALA A 133 -19.97 2.85 1.14
CA ALA A 133 -19.70 1.84 2.15
C ALA A 133 -18.24 1.91 2.65
N VAL A 134 -17.28 2.05 1.74
CA VAL A 134 -15.86 2.21 2.06
C VAL A 134 -15.61 3.50 2.84
N THR A 135 -16.14 4.63 2.40
CA THR A 135 -15.87 5.93 3.05
C THR A 135 -16.59 6.07 4.39
N ASP A 136 -17.78 5.50 4.55
CA ASP A 136 -18.46 5.43 5.84
C ASP A 136 -17.68 4.58 6.84
N PHE A 137 -17.16 3.41 6.42
CA PHE A 137 -16.29 2.58 7.25
C PHE A 137 -15.02 3.34 7.66
N CYS A 138 -14.35 3.97 6.69
CA CYS A 138 -13.12 4.70 6.95
C CYS A 138 -13.34 5.84 7.94
N ARG A 139 -14.43 6.61 7.77
CA ARG A 139 -14.82 7.67 8.70
C ARG A 139 -15.21 7.14 10.08
N GLN A 140 -15.90 6.00 10.15
CA GLN A 140 -16.35 5.41 11.42
C GLN A 140 -15.17 5.04 12.32
N TYR A 141 -14.10 4.49 11.73
CA TYR A 141 -12.95 3.98 12.48
C TYR A 141 -11.73 4.90 12.43
N ASP A 142 -11.82 6.05 11.76
CA ASP A 142 -10.74 7.03 11.63
C ASP A 142 -9.47 6.44 10.99
N VAL A 143 -9.64 5.65 9.93
CA VAL A 143 -8.50 5.09 9.19
C VAL A 143 -7.86 6.13 8.28
N ASP A 144 -6.54 6.06 8.13
CA ASP A 144 -5.74 6.98 7.31
C ASP A 144 -5.68 6.57 5.84
N GLY A 145 -5.98 5.29 5.55
CA GLY A 145 -5.90 4.78 4.20
C GLY A 145 -6.63 3.46 3.98
N VAL A 146 -6.87 3.19 2.70
CA VAL A 146 -7.41 1.92 2.21
C VAL A 146 -6.42 1.30 1.23
N ASN A 147 -6.08 0.04 1.48
CA ASN A 147 -5.32 -0.80 0.56
C ASN A 147 -6.32 -1.72 -0.16
N ILE A 148 -6.40 -1.64 -1.48
CA ILE A 148 -7.25 -2.53 -2.27
C ILE A 148 -6.47 -3.78 -2.61
N ASP A 149 -6.86 -4.91 -2.02
CA ASP A 149 -6.25 -6.21 -2.24
C ASP A 149 -7.23 -7.10 -3.02
N TRP A 150 -7.55 -6.69 -4.26
CA TRP A 150 -8.40 -7.50 -5.14
C TRP A 150 -7.55 -8.51 -5.89
N GLU A 151 -7.76 -9.78 -5.59
CA GLU A 151 -7.07 -10.91 -6.21
C GLU A 151 -8.01 -11.76 -7.10
N TYR A 152 -8.21 -11.46 -8.39
CA TYR A 152 -7.70 -10.31 -9.15
C TYR A 152 -8.76 -9.76 -10.13
N PRO A 153 -8.66 -8.50 -10.60
CA PRO A 153 -9.52 -7.99 -11.67
C PRO A 153 -9.40 -8.86 -12.93
N ASN A 154 -10.55 -9.32 -13.45
CA ASN A 154 -10.66 -10.19 -14.63
C ASN A 154 -9.81 -11.47 -14.59
N SER A 155 -9.51 -11.99 -13.40
CA SER A 155 -8.84 -13.28 -13.23
C SER A 155 -9.31 -13.96 -11.95
N GLN A 156 -9.34 -15.29 -11.97
CA GLN A 156 -9.69 -16.06 -10.78
C GLN A 156 -8.54 -16.02 -9.77
N GLY A 157 -8.88 -15.71 -8.52
CA GLY A 157 -8.03 -15.95 -7.35
C GLY A 157 -8.37 -17.29 -6.71
N THR A 158 -9.03 -17.27 -5.54
CA THR A 158 -9.44 -18.47 -4.79
C THR A 158 -10.44 -19.41 -5.51
N GLY A 159 -10.80 -19.14 -6.77
CA GLY A 159 -11.63 -20.02 -7.62
C GLY A 159 -13.15 -19.83 -7.50
N CYS A 160 -13.61 -18.95 -6.62
CA CYS A 160 -15.03 -18.63 -6.46
C CYS A 160 -15.34 -17.14 -6.55
N ASN A 161 -14.42 -16.37 -7.15
CA ASN A 161 -14.64 -14.93 -7.34
C ASN A 161 -15.65 -14.70 -8.46
N THR A 162 -16.51 -13.71 -8.27
CA THR A 162 -17.17 -13.06 -9.39
C THR A 162 -16.11 -12.40 -10.27
N ILE A 163 -16.20 -12.56 -11.58
CA ILE A 163 -15.27 -12.00 -12.56
C ILE A 163 -16.02 -11.45 -13.77
N SER A 164 -15.43 -10.45 -14.41
CA SER A 164 -15.93 -9.87 -15.66
C SER A 164 -14.77 -9.35 -16.50
N PRO A 165 -14.85 -9.45 -17.84
CA PRO A 165 -13.92 -8.76 -18.74
C PRO A 165 -13.82 -7.25 -18.47
N ASN A 166 -14.87 -6.65 -17.92
CA ASN A 166 -14.90 -5.21 -17.63
C ASN A 166 -14.31 -4.84 -16.25
N ASP A 167 -13.81 -5.80 -15.47
CA ASP A 167 -13.36 -5.58 -14.10
C ASP A 167 -12.30 -4.48 -14.00
N THR A 168 -11.26 -4.53 -14.83
CA THR A 168 -10.17 -3.54 -14.77
C THR A 168 -10.67 -2.12 -15.08
N GLN A 169 -11.55 -1.96 -16.07
CA GLN A 169 -12.14 -0.64 -16.36
C GLN A 169 -13.05 -0.16 -15.22
N ASN A 170 -13.89 -1.06 -14.70
CA ASN A 170 -14.80 -0.75 -13.60
C ASN A 170 -14.06 -0.46 -12.30
N PHE A 171 -12.93 -1.12 -12.06
CA PHE A 171 -12.07 -0.88 -10.94
C PHE A 171 -11.48 0.53 -10.98
N LEU A 172 -10.95 0.94 -12.13
CA LEU A 172 -10.47 2.31 -12.32
C LEU A 172 -11.59 3.33 -12.09
N ALA A 173 -12.79 3.09 -12.63
CA ALA A 173 -13.94 3.97 -12.42
C ALA A 173 -14.32 4.08 -10.93
N PHE A 174 -14.26 2.97 -10.19
CA PHE A 174 -14.50 2.96 -8.74
C PHE A 174 -13.48 3.81 -7.99
N LEU A 175 -12.19 3.67 -8.31
CA LEU A 175 -11.13 4.46 -7.68
C LEU A 175 -11.25 5.95 -8.00
N GLN A 176 -11.66 6.29 -9.23
CA GLN A 176 -11.93 7.68 -9.61
C GLN A 176 -13.14 8.26 -8.87
N GLU A 177 -14.19 7.48 -8.65
CA GLU A 177 -15.33 7.88 -7.81
C GLU A 177 -14.91 8.03 -6.34
N LEU A 178 -14.09 7.10 -5.81
CA LEU A 178 -13.54 7.17 -4.46
C LEU A 178 -12.69 8.43 -4.24
N ARG A 179 -11.86 8.81 -5.22
CA ARG A 179 -11.07 10.06 -5.16
C ARG A 179 -11.92 11.33 -5.23
N LYS A 180 -13.13 11.28 -5.78
CA LYS A 180 -14.06 12.42 -5.81
C LYS A 180 -14.84 12.58 -4.50
N ASP A 181 -14.95 11.52 -3.70
CA ASP A 181 -15.59 11.59 -2.39
C ASP A 181 -14.73 12.41 -1.40
N PRO A 182 -15.31 13.32 -0.59
CA PRO A 182 -14.53 14.15 0.34
C PRO A 182 -13.73 13.40 1.40
N VAL A 183 -14.17 12.20 1.80
CA VAL A 183 -13.42 11.31 2.70
C VAL A 183 -12.33 10.60 1.89
N GLY A 184 -12.70 9.98 0.76
CA GLY A 184 -11.74 9.24 -0.08
C GLY A 184 -10.60 10.11 -0.66
N ALA A 185 -10.85 11.40 -0.90
CA ALA A 185 -9.83 12.36 -1.30
C ALA A 185 -8.75 12.63 -0.23
N LYS A 186 -9.03 12.32 1.03
CA LYS A 186 -8.10 12.49 2.16
C LYS A 186 -7.37 11.20 2.55
N LEU A 187 -7.89 10.05 2.10
CA LEU A 187 -7.29 8.76 2.39
C LEU A 187 -6.04 8.54 1.54
N THR A 188 -5.07 7.83 2.08
CA THR A 188 -4.09 7.12 1.26
C THR A 188 -4.79 5.96 0.57
N ILE A 189 -4.76 5.91 -0.76
CA ILE A 189 -5.32 4.80 -1.55
C ILE A 189 -4.17 4.05 -2.20
N SER A 190 -4.00 2.79 -1.81
CA SER A 190 -3.01 1.89 -2.37
C SER A 190 -3.66 0.60 -2.86
N ALA A 191 -2.88 -0.25 -3.54
CA ALA A 191 -3.33 -1.60 -3.87
C ALA A 191 -2.22 -2.61 -3.67
N ALA A 192 -2.56 -3.81 -3.20
CA ALA A 192 -1.70 -4.98 -3.36
C ALA A 192 -1.94 -5.57 -4.76
N THR A 193 -0.87 -5.85 -5.49
CA THR A 193 -0.97 -6.24 -6.91
C THR A 193 -0.07 -7.43 -7.22
N SER A 194 -0.45 -8.21 -8.23
CA SER A 194 0.42 -9.26 -8.79
C SER A 194 1.75 -8.70 -9.34
N ILE A 195 2.69 -9.60 -9.62
CA ILE A 195 3.95 -9.30 -10.31
C ILE A 195 3.74 -8.82 -11.76
N LEU A 196 2.54 -8.98 -12.32
CA LEU A 196 2.18 -8.45 -13.63
C LEU A 196 1.01 -7.45 -13.53
N PRO A 197 0.89 -6.49 -14.47
CA PRO A 197 -0.25 -5.57 -14.53
C PRO A 197 -1.60 -6.28 -14.60
N PHE A 198 -2.66 -5.55 -14.23
CA PHE A 198 -4.05 -6.04 -14.23
C PHE A 198 -4.47 -6.64 -15.59
N ILE A 199 -5.37 -7.62 -15.57
CA ILE A 199 -5.86 -8.26 -16.80
C ILE A 199 -6.93 -7.37 -17.45
N ASP A 200 -6.70 -6.93 -18.69
CA ASP A 200 -7.63 -6.11 -19.46
C ASP A 200 -8.82 -6.94 -20.02
N ALA A 201 -9.75 -6.28 -20.70
CA ALA A 201 -10.95 -6.92 -21.25
C ALA A 201 -10.67 -7.98 -22.34
N THR A 202 -9.45 -8.02 -22.89
CA THR A 202 -9.03 -9.05 -23.85
C THR A 202 -8.50 -10.32 -23.17
N GLY A 203 -8.31 -10.29 -21.85
CA GLY A 203 -7.65 -11.35 -21.10
C GLY A 203 -6.12 -11.23 -21.08
N SER A 204 -5.58 -10.10 -21.52
CA SER A 204 -4.12 -9.83 -21.55
C SER A 204 -3.73 -8.90 -20.40
N HIS A 205 -2.45 -8.91 -20.01
CA HIS A 205 -1.94 -7.90 -19.06
C HIS A 205 -2.02 -6.50 -19.68
N SER A 206 -2.57 -5.55 -18.92
CA SER A 206 -2.76 -4.17 -19.35
C SER A 206 -1.43 -3.52 -19.71
N THR A 207 -1.37 -2.89 -20.88
CA THR A 207 -0.20 -2.13 -21.34
C THR A 207 -0.27 -0.64 -21.01
N ASP A 208 -1.40 -0.18 -20.46
CA ASP A 208 -1.62 1.18 -19.99
C ASP A 208 -2.36 1.15 -18.64
N VAL A 209 -1.66 1.55 -17.58
CA VAL A 209 -2.18 1.73 -16.23
C VAL A 209 -2.03 3.18 -15.77
N THR A 210 -1.86 4.14 -16.69
CA THR A 210 -1.67 5.56 -16.35
C THR A 210 -2.86 6.13 -15.58
N GLY A 211 -4.09 5.74 -15.91
CA GLY A 211 -5.27 6.10 -15.12
C GLY A 211 -5.21 5.60 -13.68
N PHE A 212 -4.67 4.41 -13.44
CA PHE A 212 -4.45 3.89 -12.08
C PHE A 212 -3.35 4.67 -11.35
N ALA A 213 -2.29 5.08 -12.08
CA ALA A 213 -1.22 5.90 -11.52
C ALA A 213 -1.69 7.29 -11.06
N GLU A 214 -2.80 7.81 -11.60
CA GLU A 214 -3.40 9.08 -11.15
C GLU A 214 -4.17 8.93 -9.83
N VAL A 215 -4.79 7.77 -9.60
CA VAL A 215 -5.68 7.55 -8.44
C VAL A 215 -4.99 6.85 -7.27
N PHE A 216 -3.98 6.01 -7.50
CA PHE A 216 -3.21 5.39 -6.42
C PHE A 216 -2.11 6.32 -5.91
N ASP A 217 -1.91 6.36 -4.60
CA ASP A 217 -0.70 6.92 -4.01
C ASP A 217 0.51 6.02 -4.30
N TYR A 218 0.32 4.70 -4.14
CA TYR A 218 1.29 3.67 -4.51
C TYR A 218 0.61 2.32 -4.73
N ILE A 219 1.30 1.40 -5.41
CA ILE A 219 0.99 -0.03 -5.43
C ILE A 219 2.04 -0.79 -4.63
N THR A 220 1.65 -1.90 -4.02
CA THR A 220 2.56 -2.87 -3.43
C THR A 220 2.56 -4.12 -4.29
N VAL A 221 3.66 -4.37 -4.99
CA VAL A 221 3.82 -5.57 -5.81
C VAL A 221 4.09 -6.75 -4.88
N MET A 222 3.16 -7.71 -4.87
CA MET A 222 3.25 -8.97 -4.15
C MET A 222 4.25 -9.89 -4.83
N ASN A 223 5.54 -9.57 -4.73
CA ASN A 223 6.63 -10.40 -5.23
C ASN A 223 6.91 -11.57 -4.29
N TYR A 224 5.89 -12.37 -4.05
CA TYR A 224 5.89 -13.59 -3.29
C TYR A 224 4.78 -14.50 -3.83
N ASP A 225 4.75 -15.74 -3.39
CA ASP A 225 3.92 -16.81 -3.96
C ASP A 225 4.21 -17.05 -5.46
N VAL A 226 5.44 -16.74 -5.90
CA VAL A 226 5.88 -17.00 -7.28
C VAL A 226 6.06 -18.51 -7.52
N PHE A 227 6.60 -19.21 -6.51
CA PHE A 227 6.66 -20.67 -6.46
C PHE A 227 6.08 -21.19 -5.15
N GLY A 228 5.38 -22.32 -5.21
CA GLY A 228 4.81 -23.01 -4.06
C GLY A 228 4.40 -24.44 -4.38
N PRO A 229 3.64 -25.12 -3.50
CA PRO A 229 3.20 -26.51 -3.69
C PRO A 229 2.37 -26.77 -4.96
N TRP A 230 1.85 -25.71 -5.57
CA TRP A 230 1.11 -25.75 -6.84
C TRP A 230 2.03 -25.76 -8.07
N SER A 231 3.31 -25.43 -7.91
CA SER A 231 4.27 -25.36 -9.01
C SER A 231 4.72 -26.77 -9.44
N ALA A 232 4.96 -26.95 -10.73
CA ALA A 232 5.47 -28.22 -11.27
C ALA A 232 6.93 -28.52 -10.86
N ALA A 233 7.68 -27.48 -10.46
CA ALA A 233 9.06 -27.58 -10.00
C ALA A 233 9.25 -26.72 -8.74
N VAL A 234 10.28 -27.06 -7.96
CA VAL A 234 10.70 -26.26 -6.80
C VAL A 234 11.34 -24.97 -7.28
N GLY A 235 10.98 -23.86 -6.65
CA GLY A 235 11.59 -22.55 -6.89
C GLY A 235 11.46 -21.63 -5.67
N PRO A 236 12.08 -20.44 -5.72
CA PRO A 236 12.04 -19.48 -4.63
C PRO A 236 10.63 -18.87 -4.48
N ASN A 237 10.16 -18.70 -3.24
CA ASN A 237 8.89 -18.00 -2.96
C ASN A 237 8.86 -16.57 -3.55
N ALA A 238 9.96 -15.84 -3.35
CA ALA A 238 10.09 -14.41 -3.66
C ALA A 238 11.41 -14.12 -4.41
N PRO A 239 11.55 -14.53 -5.69
CA PRO A 239 12.76 -14.28 -6.47
C PRO A 239 13.01 -12.78 -6.65
N LEU A 240 14.22 -12.33 -6.34
CA LEU A 240 14.67 -10.98 -6.70
C LEU A 240 14.88 -10.86 -8.21
N ASN A 241 15.45 -11.89 -8.81
CA ASN A 241 15.70 -12.02 -10.24
C ASN A 241 15.63 -13.50 -10.64
N ASP A 242 15.27 -13.78 -11.88
CA ASP A 242 15.07 -15.10 -12.46
C ASP A 242 16.02 -15.40 -13.64
N THR A 243 16.95 -14.49 -13.97
CA THR A 243 17.89 -14.66 -15.10
C THR A 243 18.82 -15.88 -15.02
N CYS A 244 18.98 -16.48 -13.84
CA CYS A 244 19.75 -17.72 -13.67
C CYS A 244 18.95 -18.99 -13.98
N ALA A 245 17.61 -18.90 -14.07
CA ALA A 245 16.77 -20.02 -14.46
C ALA A 245 16.78 -20.21 -15.99
N PRO A 246 16.62 -21.45 -16.48
CA PRO A 246 16.31 -21.69 -17.90
C PRO A 246 15.13 -20.84 -18.35
N PRO A 247 15.08 -20.37 -19.62
CA PRO A 247 14.01 -19.50 -20.10
C PRO A 247 12.60 -20.02 -19.84
N ASP A 248 12.39 -21.34 -19.96
CA ASP A 248 11.08 -21.98 -19.73
C ASP A 248 10.66 -21.99 -18.25
N ASP A 249 11.61 -21.77 -17.33
CA ASP A 249 11.38 -21.72 -15.88
C ASP A 249 11.34 -20.28 -15.33
N GLN A 250 11.50 -19.26 -16.20
CA GLN A 250 11.39 -17.84 -15.84
C GLN A 250 9.93 -17.40 -15.73
N VAL A 251 9.31 -17.71 -14.60
CA VAL A 251 7.89 -17.39 -14.32
C VAL A 251 7.67 -15.98 -13.74
N GLY A 252 8.75 -15.24 -13.43
CA GLY A 252 8.70 -13.88 -12.89
C GLY A 252 9.59 -13.64 -11.67
N SER A 253 9.85 -12.36 -11.37
CA SER A 253 10.72 -11.90 -10.29
C SER A 253 10.46 -10.42 -9.95
N ALA A 254 11.07 -9.91 -8.87
CA ALA A 254 10.93 -8.49 -8.51
C ALA A 254 11.41 -7.57 -9.64
N VAL A 255 12.52 -7.93 -10.30
CA VAL A 255 13.09 -7.18 -11.42
C VAL A 255 12.13 -7.14 -12.60
N THR A 256 11.56 -8.30 -12.99
CA THR A 256 10.62 -8.35 -14.12
C THR A 256 9.29 -7.68 -13.79
N ALA A 257 8.84 -7.75 -12.53
CA ALA A 257 7.62 -7.11 -12.08
C ALA A 257 7.71 -5.57 -12.11
N VAL A 258 8.76 -4.99 -11.54
CA VAL A 258 8.99 -3.54 -11.59
C VAL A 258 9.08 -3.07 -13.04
N LYS A 259 9.75 -3.84 -13.91
CA LYS A 259 9.82 -3.53 -15.34
C LYS A 259 8.46 -3.58 -16.01
N ALA A 260 7.63 -4.58 -15.73
CA ALA A 260 6.30 -4.73 -16.33
C ALA A 260 5.37 -3.58 -15.93
N TRP A 261 5.30 -3.26 -14.63
CA TRP A 261 4.46 -2.17 -14.12
C TRP A 261 4.91 -0.79 -14.63
N THR A 262 6.22 -0.53 -14.67
CA THR A 262 6.74 0.74 -15.22
C THR A 262 6.54 0.85 -16.73
N ALA A 263 6.69 -0.24 -17.49
CA ALA A 263 6.41 -0.27 -18.93
C ALA A 263 4.93 0.00 -19.23
N ALA A 264 4.01 -0.42 -18.35
CA ALA A 264 2.59 -0.12 -18.43
C ALA A 264 2.24 1.31 -17.97
N GLY A 265 3.19 2.09 -17.46
CA GLY A 265 2.97 3.49 -17.09
C GLY A 265 2.83 3.79 -15.59
N MET A 266 3.03 2.81 -14.70
CA MET A 266 3.11 3.08 -13.26
C MET A 266 4.45 3.77 -12.91
N PRO A 267 4.44 4.97 -12.30
CA PRO A 267 5.68 5.65 -11.92
C PRO A 267 6.50 4.81 -10.93
N LEU A 268 7.81 4.72 -11.15
CA LEU A 268 8.71 3.94 -10.29
C LEU A 268 8.65 4.37 -8.81
N ASN A 269 8.47 5.66 -8.54
CA ASN A 269 8.33 6.20 -7.18
C ASN A 269 6.97 5.90 -6.52
N LYS A 270 6.06 5.22 -7.21
CA LYS A 270 4.78 4.71 -6.70
C LYS A 270 4.77 3.18 -6.57
N ILE A 271 5.90 2.50 -6.78
CA ILE A 271 5.99 1.05 -6.64
C ILE A 271 6.70 0.72 -5.33
N VAL A 272 5.99 0.03 -4.44
CA VAL A 272 6.52 -0.58 -3.22
C VAL A 272 6.71 -2.07 -3.49
N LEU A 273 7.87 -2.61 -3.12
CA LEU A 273 8.15 -4.04 -3.28
C LEU A 273 7.71 -4.80 -2.02
N GLY A 274 6.78 -5.74 -2.19
CA GLY A 274 6.40 -6.66 -1.14
C GLY A 274 7.52 -7.65 -0.81
N VAL A 275 7.68 -7.94 0.48
CA VAL A 275 8.67 -8.91 0.98
C VAL A 275 7.95 -9.92 1.87
N ALA A 276 8.02 -11.20 1.50
CA ALA A 276 7.44 -12.26 2.31
C ALA A 276 8.28 -12.52 3.57
N ALA A 277 7.62 -12.53 4.72
CA ALA A 277 8.16 -12.99 6.00
C ALA A 277 7.92 -14.51 6.22
N TYR A 278 7.69 -15.26 5.14
CA TYR A 278 7.37 -16.68 5.13
C TYR A 278 7.97 -17.37 3.89
N GLY A 279 7.92 -18.69 3.87
CA GLY A 279 8.30 -19.52 2.72
C GLY A 279 7.33 -20.68 2.52
N HIS A 280 7.41 -21.30 1.35
CA HIS A 280 6.65 -22.50 1.01
C HIS A 280 7.47 -23.76 1.29
N SER A 281 6.80 -24.81 1.76
CA SER A 281 7.36 -26.17 1.89
C SER A 281 6.91 -27.06 0.73
N PHE A 282 7.73 -28.03 0.33
CA PHE A 282 7.48 -28.96 -0.78
C PHE A 282 7.55 -30.42 -0.31
#